data_AF-A0A2T6A4I4-F1
#
_entry.id   AF-A0A2T6A4I4-F1
#
_cell.length_a   1.000
_cell.length_b   1.000
_cell.length_c   1.000
_cell.angle_alpha   90.00
_cell.angle_beta   90.00
_cell.angle_gamma   90.00
#
_symmetry.space_group_name_H-M   'P 1'
#
loop_
_entity.id
_entity.type
_entity.pdbx_description
1 polymer ?
#
loop_
_entity_poly.entity_id
_entity_poly.type
_entity_poly.pdbx_seq_one_letter_code
_entity_poly.pdbx_strand_id
1 'polypeptide(L)'
;MTGQDLTEHSFPERGAKRGMADGAKAEKMEDAMTEGAETDEGHGRRAVREHLISRLEQAGFVRKRGVTLEAHEARMTVIAEKLSYMDPDKLAALADELIDLSGGKADWPSEVLIMHRAQVWQPRPLALNRALVSWLGSVEGPRAVLRGDLVEVYRFLRKYPRPPFEYEQRGITQEAEDNARGLRILADKRDRGASLTDAELRWEAAYLRDKVDALALVEAGQSKRGAA
;
A
#
# COMPACT_ATOMS: atom_id res chain seq x y z
N MET A 1 84.45 -17.95 -27.84
CA MET A 1 84.07 -17.72 -26.43
C MET A 1 82.59 -18.06 -26.31
N THR A 2 82.28 -19.37 -26.26
CA THR A 2 81.73 -20.10 -25.08
C THR A 2 80.37 -19.51 -24.66
N GLY A 3 79.22 -20.10 -25.00
CA GLY A 3 78.69 -21.44 -24.65
C GLY A 3 77.36 -21.19 -23.87
N GLN A 4 76.29 -21.97 -23.83
CA GLN A 4 75.84 -23.30 -24.27
C GLN A 4 74.28 -23.19 -24.31
N ASP A 5 73.61 -23.66 -25.36
CA ASP A 5 73.03 -25.01 -25.51
C ASP A 5 71.80 -25.29 -24.62
N LEU A 6 70.65 -25.59 -25.25
CA LEU A 6 69.80 -26.77 -24.99
C LEU A 6 68.44 -26.64 -25.68
N THR A 7 68.29 -27.42 -26.75
CA THR A 7 67.04 -28.06 -27.22
C THR A 7 66.31 -28.78 -26.09
N GLU A 8 64.98 -28.72 -26.08
CA GLU A 8 64.14 -29.91 -25.84
C GLU A 8 62.69 -29.76 -26.35
N HIS A 9 62.24 -30.84 -26.96
CA HIS A 9 60.90 -31.09 -27.49
C HIS A 9 59.81 -31.05 -26.42
N SER A 10 58.58 -30.68 -26.80
CA SER A 10 57.41 -31.59 -26.77
C SER A 10 56.10 -30.80 -26.82
N PHE A 11 55.36 -30.97 -27.92
CA PHE A 11 53.91 -30.74 -27.98
C PHE A 11 53.20 -32.04 -27.59
N PRO A 12 52.04 -31.93 -26.92
CA PRO A 12 50.92 -32.75 -27.36
C PRO A 12 49.64 -31.94 -27.55
N GLU A 13 48.96 -32.27 -28.65
CA GLU A 13 47.58 -31.94 -28.94
C GLU A 13 46.64 -32.37 -27.81
N ARG A 14 45.60 -31.57 -27.57
CA ARG A 14 44.36 -32.05 -26.97
C ARG A 14 43.18 -31.33 -27.58
N GLY A 15 42.45 -32.06 -28.43
CA GLY A 15 41.11 -31.66 -28.87
C GLY A 15 40.16 -31.52 -27.69
N ALA A 16 39.30 -30.51 -27.76
CA ALA A 16 38.16 -30.36 -26.87
C ALA A 16 36.93 -30.03 -27.70
N LYS A 17 35.90 -30.82 -27.45
CA LYS A 17 34.69 -30.97 -28.23
C LYS A 17 33.80 -29.74 -28.18
N ARG A 18 33.21 -29.44 -29.34
CA ARG A 18 32.05 -28.59 -29.56
C ARG A 18 30.86 -29.20 -28.80
N GLY A 19 30.47 -28.60 -27.68
CA GLY A 19 29.33 -29.02 -26.87
C GLY A 19 28.15 -28.07 -27.05
N MET A 20 27.13 -28.55 -27.77
CA MET A 20 25.76 -28.03 -27.69
C MET A 20 25.32 -27.99 -26.21
N ALA A 21 25.30 -26.81 -25.60
CA ALA A 21 24.73 -26.60 -24.27
C ALA A 21 24.04 -25.23 -24.10
N ASP A 22 23.80 -24.49 -25.19
CA ASP A 22 23.17 -23.17 -25.14
C ASP A 22 21.67 -23.18 -25.50
N GLY A 23 21.13 -24.29 -26.00
CA GLY A 23 19.71 -24.38 -26.38
C GLY A 23 18.76 -24.66 -25.20
N ALA A 24 19.18 -25.46 -24.22
CA ALA A 24 18.32 -25.90 -23.12
C ALA A 24 18.22 -24.89 -21.96
N LYS A 25 19.10 -23.88 -21.93
CA LYS A 25 19.02 -22.78 -20.95
C LYS A 25 18.09 -21.65 -21.41
N ALA A 26 17.86 -21.49 -22.70
CA ALA A 26 16.93 -20.49 -23.22
C ALA A 26 15.47 -20.89 -22.96
N GLU A 27 15.11 -22.17 -23.18
CA GLU A 27 13.75 -22.67 -22.97
C GLU A 27 13.33 -22.66 -21.48
N LYS A 28 14.28 -22.90 -20.56
CA LYS A 28 14.01 -22.84 -19.12
C LYS A 28 13.89 -21.42 -18.56
N MET A 29 14.25 -20.41 -19.35
CA MET A 29 14.21 -19.00 -18.94
C MET A 29 12.91 -18.31 -19.38
N GLU A 30 12.21 -18.84 -20.40
CA GLU A 30 10.85 -18.39 -20.77
C GLU A 30 9.78 -18.95 -19.83
N ASP A 31 9.89 -20.20 -19.37
CA ASP A 31 8.93 -20.79 -18.40
C ASP A 31 9.01 -20.11 -17.02
N ALA A 32 10.19 -19.64 -16.60
CA ALA A 32 10.37 -18.92 -15.34
C ALA A 32 9.86 -17.46 -15.39
N MET A 33 9.64 -16.90 -16.59
CA MET A 33 9.15 -15.53 -16.76
C MET A 33 7.62 -15.43 -16.70
N THR A 34 6.92 -16.58 -16.70
CA THR A 34 5.45 -16.64 -16.59
C THR A 34 4.96 -16.93 -15.16
N GLU A 35 5.85 -17.27 -14.22
CA GLU A 35 5.53 -17.51 -12.80
C GLU A 35 5.70 -16.25 -11.89
N GLY A 36 6.20 -15.15 -12.44
CA GLY A 36 6.48 -13.90 -11.71
C GLY A 36 5.33 -12.88 -11.66
N ALA A 37 4.11 -13.27 -12.06
CA ALA A 37 2.93 -12.39 -12.08
C ALA A 37 1.85 -12.80 -11.07
N GLU A 38 2.20 -13.53 -9.99
CA GLU A 38 1.44 -13.39 -8.73
C GLU A 38 1.74 -11.99 -8.18
N THR A 39 1.09 -10.98 -8.75
CA THR A 39 1.10 -9.60 -8.24
C THR A 39 0.83 -9.62 -6.73
N ASP A 40 1.42 -8.69 -5.97
CA ASP A 40 1.13 -8.46 -4.54
C ASP A 40 -0.38 -8.46 -4.24
N GLU A 41 -1.20 -7.96 -5.18
CA GLU A 41 -2.66 -7.98 -5.15
C GLU A 41 -3.30 -9.38 -5.13
N GLY A 42 -2.62 -10.39 -5.70
CA GLY A 42 -2.99 -11.80 -5.66
C GLY A 42 -2.69 -12.43 -4.30
N HIS A 43 -1.53 -12.11 -3.72
CA HIS A 43 -1.14 -12.55 -2.38
C HIS A 43 -2.13 -12.03 -1.31
N GLY A 44 -2.49 -10.75 -1.39
CA GLY A 44 -3.48 -10.14 -0.50
C GLY A 44 -4.86 -10.80 -0.57
N ARG A 45 -5.38 -11.05 -1.78
CA ARG A 45 -6.68 -11.74 -1.95
C ARG A 45 -6.66 -13.17 -1.44
N ARG A 46 -5.54 -13.89 -1.60
CA ARG A 46 -5.35 -15.25 -1.07
C ARG A 46 -5.39 -15.22 0.47
N ALA A 47 -4.66 -14.30 1.10
CA ALA A 47 -4.67 -14.14 2.55
C ALA A 47 -6.08 -13.88 3.11
N VAL A 48 -6.90 -13.05 2.45
CA VAL A 48 -8.30 -12.81 2.88
C VAL A 48 -9.13 -14.09 2.79
N ARG A 49 -8.97 -14.88 1.73
CA ARG A 49 -9.70 -16.15 1.59
C ARG A 49 -9.32 -17.11 2.72
N GLU A 50 -8.03 -17.28 2.97
CA GLU A 50 -7.51 -18.23 3.95
C GLU A 50 -7.84 -17.82 5.40
N HIS A 51 -7.55 -16.58 5.79
CA HIS A 51 -7.60 -16.16 7.20
C HIS A 51 -8.96 -15.61 7.63
N LEU A 52 -9.78 -15.11 6.71
CA LEU A 52 -11.11 -14.57 7.03
C LEU A 52 -12.23 -15.47 6.53
N ILE A 53 -12.31 -15.73 5.22
CA ILE A 53 -13.46 -16.40 4.61
C ILE A 53 -13.52 -17.86 5.07
N SER A 54 -12.45 -18.63 4.88
CA SER A 54 -12.40 -20.03 5.30
C SER A 54 -12.55 -20.19 6.81
N ARG A 55 -12.03 -19.25 7.61
CA ARG A 55 -12.20 -19.26 9.07
C ARG A 55 -13.67 -19.11 9.50
N LEU A 56 -14.44 -18.25 8.82
CA LEU A 56 -15.87 -18.08 9.06
C LEU A 56 -16.67 -19.31 8.59
N GLU A 57 -16.33 -19.89 7.43
CA GLU A 57 -16.96 -21.13 6.95
C GLU A 57 -16.74 -22.29 7.94
N GLN A 58 -15.51 -22.45 8.45
CA GLN A 58 -15.17 -23.44 9.48
C GLN A 58 -15.90 -23.19 10.81
N ALA A 59 -16.19 -21.93 11.14
CA ALA A 59 -17.01 -21.57 12.30
C ALA A 59 -18.51 -21.84 12.09
N GLY A 60 -18.91 -22.33 10.92
CA GLY A 60 -20.28 -22.73 10.61
C GLY A 60 -21.13 -21.63 9.98
N PHE A 61 -20.53 -20.54 9.47
CA PHE A 61 -21.29 -19.50 8.78
C PHE A 61 -21.84 -20.03 7.46
N VAL A 62 -23.17 -20.03 7.33
CA VAL A 62 -23.90 -20.53 6.17
C VAL A 62 -24.42 -19.40 5.31
N ARG A 63 -24.31 -19.60 3.99
CA ARG A 63 -24.88 -18.69 3.00
C ARG A 63 -26.35 -18.39 3.33
N LYS A 64 -26.69 -17.11 3.35
CA LYS A 64 -28.05 -16.63 3.65
C LYS A 64 -29.10 -17.28 2.73
N ARG A 65 -30.24 -17.64 3.32
CA ARG A 65 -31.37 -18.24 2.59
C ARG A 65 -31.83 -17.31 1.45
N GLY A 66 -32.02 -17.88 0.26
CA GLY A 66 -32.50 -17.16 -0.94
C GLY A 66 -31.41 -16.55 -1.83
N VAL A 67 -30.12 -16.73 -1.53
CA VAL A 67 -29.04 -15.95 -2.17
C VAL A 67 -28.37 -16.58 -3.41
N THR A 68 -28.73 -17.69 -4.05
CA THR A 68 -27.86 -18.38 -5.07
C THR A 68 -26.39 -18.63 -4.64
N LEU A 69 -25.69 -19.60 -5.23
CA LEU A 69 -24.28 -19.83 -4.91
C LEU A 69 -23.40 -18.74 -5.54
N GLU A 70 -23.64 -18.46 -6.82
CA GLU A 70 -22.90 -17.47 -7.62
C GLU A 70 -22.88 -16.08 -6.97
N ALA A 71 -24.02 -15.55 -6.51
CA ALA A 71 -24.04 -14.23 -5.88
C ALA A 71 -23.30 -14.22 -4.53
N HIS A 72 -23.22 -15.36 -3.83
CA HIS A 72 -22.44 -15.46 -2.61
C HIS A 72 -20.94 -15.45 -2.91
N GLU A 73 -20.48 -16.21 -3.89
CA GLU A 73 -19.08 -16.26 -4.33
C GLU A 73 -18.62 -14.92 -4.93
N ALA A 74 -19.47 -14.26 -5.72
CA ALA A 74 -19.21 -12.93 -6.24
C ALA A 74 -19.00 -11.93 -5.09
N ARG A 75 -19.85 -12.00 -4.06
CA ARG A 75 -19.71 -11.17 -2.87
C ARG A 75 -18.42 -11.47 -2.10
N MET A 76 -18.02 -12.74 -1.97
CA MET A 76 -16.76 -13.13 -1.34
C MET A 76 -15.54 -12.60 -2.12
N THR A 77 -15.62 -12.60 -3.45
CA THR A 77 -14.58 -12.02 -4.32
C THR A 77 -14.44 -10.52 -4.10
N VAL A 78 -15.54 -9.77 -4.04
CA VAL A 78 -15.53 -8.33 -3.75
C VAL A 78 -14.95 -8.04 -2.35
N ILE A 79 -15.27 -8.86 -1.35
CA ILE A 79 -14.68 -8.72 -0.01
C ILE A 79 -13.17 -8.98 -0.04
N ALA A 80 -12.72 -10.03 -0.72
CA ALA A 80 -11.31 -10.36 -0.87
C ALA A 80 -10.52 -9.23 -1.55
N GLU A 81 -11.06 -8.64 -2.62
CA GLU A 81 -10.46 -7.48 -3.27
C GLU A 81 -10.36 -6.29 -2.32
N LYS A 82 -11.46 -5.97 -1.62
CA LYS A 82 -11.57 -4.81 -0.73
C LYS A 82 -10.71 -4.87 0.51
N LEU A 83 -10.31 -6.07 0.95
CA LEU A 83 -9.48 -6.31 2.14
C LEU A 83 -8.10 -6.84 1.80
N SER A 84 -7.73 -6.93 0.52
CA SER A 84 -6.44 -7.46 0.06
C SER A 84 -5.22 -6.73 0.64
N TYR A 85 -5.41 -5.51 1.13
CA TYR A 85 -4.38 -4.72 1.79
C TYR A 85 -4.09 -5.13 3.25
N MET A 86 -4.94 -5.97 3.86
CA MET A 86 -4.83 -6.30 5.28
C MET A 86 -3.80 -7.40 5.52
N ASP A 87 -3.10 -7.30 6.65
CA ASP A 87 -2.15 -8.31 7.08
C ASP A 87 -2.89 -9.58 7.55
N PRO A 88 -2.33 -10.79 7.29
CA PRO A 88 -2.91 -12.07 7.71
C PRO A 88 -3.35 -12.12 9.18
N ASP A 89 -2.51 -11.63 10.10
CA ASP A 89 -2.81 -11.63 11.54
C ASP A 89 -4.03 -10.77 11.88
N LYS A 90 -4.21 -9.65 11.16
CA LYS A 90 -5.37 -8.74 11.34
C LYS A 90 -6.63 -9.33 10.75
N LEU A 91 -6.52 -10.07 9.64
CA LEU A 91 -7.62 -10.81 9.04
C LEU A 91 -8.12 -11.92 9.97
N ALA A 92 -7.21 -12.65 10.61
CA ALA A 92 -7.56 -13.67 11.61
C ALA A 92 -8.28 -13.04 12.82
N ALA A 93 -7.75 -11.95 13.37
CA ALA A 93 -8.38 -11.23 14.49
C ALA A 93 -9.78 -10.68 14.13
N LEU A 94 -9.94 -10.17 12.90
CA LEU A 94 -11.24 -9.74 12.38
C LEU A 94 -12.22 -10.92 12.29
N ALA A 95 -11.76 -12.10 11.87
CA ALA A 95 -12.60 -13.29 11.77
C ALA A 95 -13.13 -13.72 13.15
N ASP A 96 -12.25 -13.78 14.16
CA ASP A 96 -12.62 -14.12 15.53
C ASP A 96 -13.63 -13.10 16.10
N GLU A 97 -13.41 -11.79 15.87
CA GLU A 97 -14.37 -10.76 16.27
C GLU A 97 -15.76 -10.95 15.61
N LEU A 98 -15.81 -11.27 14.32
CA LEU A 98 -17.09 -11.48 13.62
C LEU A 98 -17.82 -12.73 14.12
N ILE A 99 -17.09 -13.76 14.54
CA ILE A 99 -17.65 -14.95 15.17
C ILE A 99 -18.28 -14.58 16.51
N ASP A 100 -17.58 -13.81 17.35
CA ASP A 100 -18.10 -13.35 18.64
C ASP A 100 -19.33 -12.46 18.48
N LEU A 101 -19.31 -11.52 17.53
CA LEU A 101 -20.42 -10.61 17.24
C LEU A 101 -21.68 -11.33 16.72
N SER A 102 -21.53 -12.55 16.18
CA SER A 102 -22.67 -13.30 15.64
C SER A 102 -23.66 -13.72 16.72
N GLY A 103 -23.22 -13.80 17.99
CA GLY A 103 -24.04 -14.28 19.10
C GLY A 103 -24.59 -15.70 18.87
N GLY A 104 -23.82 -16.55 18.18
CA GLY A 104 -24.22 -17.93 17.86
C GLY A 104 -25.09 -18.07 16.61
N LYS A 105 -25.30 -16.99 15.84
CA LYS A 105 -25.98 -17.06 14.54
C LYS A 105 -24.99 -17.45 13.45
N ALA A 106 -25.36 -18.46 12.67
CA ALA A 106 -24.58 -18.91 11.52
C ALA A 106 -24.75 -18.03 10.26
N ASP A 107 -25.30 -16.82 10.36
CA ASP A 107 -25.55 -15.98 9.20
C ASP A 107 -24.31 -15.15 8.83
N TRP A 108 -23.93 -15.14 7.55
CA TRP A 108 -22.87 -14.26 7.06
C TRP A 108 -23.13 -12.79 7.40
N PRO A 109 -22.18 -12.09 8.06
CA PRO A 109 -22.29 -10.66 8.35
C PRO A 109 -22.50 -9.86 7.07
N SER A 110 -23.07 -8.65 7.15
CA SER A 110 -23.20 -7.78 5.97
C SER A 110 -21.83 -7.25 5.53
N GLU A 111 -21.68 -6.91 4.24
CA GLU A 111 -20.41 -6.34 3.75
C GLU A 111 -20.08 -5.04 4.48
N VAL A 112 -21.08 -4.20 4.74
CA VAL A 112 -20.92 -2.95 5.49
C VAL A 112 -20.33 -3.22 6.88
N LEU A 113 -20.83 -4.24 7.59
CA LEU A 113 -20.32 -4.59 8.91
C LEU A 113 -18.86 -5.06 8.84
N ILE A 114 -18.54 -5.95 7.89
CA ILE A 114 -17.16 -6.45 7.70
C ILE A 114 -16.20 -5.29 7.43
N MET A 115 -16.55 -4.41 6.47
CA MET A 115 -15.70 -3.26 6.13
C MET A 115 -15.54 -2.29 7.31
N HIS A 116 -16.59 -2.06 8.08
CA HIS A 116 -16.53 -1.20 9.27
C HIS A 116 -15.60 -1.79 10.34
N ARG A 117 -15.71 -3.10 10.63
CA ARG A 117 -14.83 -3.77 11.60
C ARG A 117 -13.39 -3.85 11.11
N ALA A 118 -13.16 -4.12 9.83
CA ALA A 118 -11.84 -4.13 9.22
C ALA A 118 -11.07 -2.82 9.43
N GLN A 119 -11.73 -1.68 9.28
CA GLN A 119 -11.12 -0.36 9.51
C GLN A 119 -10.64 -0.14 10.95
N VAL A 120 -11.26 -0.81 11.93
CA VAL A 120 -10.82 -0.75 13.34
C VAL A 120 -9.52 -1.52 13.53
N TRP A 121 -9.38 -2.68 12.88
CA TRP A 121 -8.18 -3.52 12.98
C TRP A 121 -7.00 -3.00 12.15
N GLN A 122 -7.28 -2.58 10.92
CA GLN A 122 -6.28 -2.03 10.01
C GLN A 122 -6.95 -0.98 9.12
N PRO A 123 -6.69 0.31 9.40
CA PRO A 123 -7.15 1.39 8.55
C PRO A 123 -6.69 1.17 7.12
N ARG A 124 -7.57 1.48 6.16
CA ARG A 124 -7.21 1.40 4.75
C ARG A 124 -5.99 2.27 4.44
N PRO A 125 -5.00 1.74 3.70
CA PRO A 125 -3.93 2.54 3.13
C PRO A 125 -4.50 3.76 2.40
N LEU A 126 -3.81 4.88 2.55
CA LEU A 126 -4.30 6.17 2.07
C LEU A 126 -4.40 6.23 0.54
N ALA A 127 -3.54 5.47 -0.14
CA ALA A 127 -3.61 5.23 -1.59
C ALA A 127 -4.90 4.53 -2.05
N LEU A 128 -5.64 3.86 -1.15
CA LEU A 128 -6.93 3.24 -1.44
C LEU A 128 -8.12 4.12 -1.05
N ASN A 129 -7.88 5.28 -0.42
CA ASN A 129 -8.94 6.24 -0.15
C ASN A 129 -9.26 7.02 -1.44
N ARG A 130 -10.29 6.54 -2.17
CA ARG A 130 -10.70 7.12 -3.45
C ARG A 130 -10.98 8.61 -3.39
N ALA A 131 -11.59 9.11 -2.30
CA ALA A 131 -11.88 10.54 -2.18
C ALA A 131 -10.58 11.35 -2.10
N LEU A 132 -9.62 10.87 -1.33
CA LEU A 132 -8.32 11.49 -1.15
C LEU A 132 -7.50 11.46 -2.44
N VAL A 133 -7.37 10.29 -3.09
CA VAL A 133 -6.67 10.13 -4.37
C VAL A 133 -7.32 10.96 -5.47
N SER A 134 -8.64 10.94 -5.58
CA SER A 134 -9.36 11.68 -6.62
C SER A 134 -9.26 13.18 -6.42
N TRP A 135 -9.36 13.68 -5.19
CA TRP A 135 -9.37 15.11 -4.91
C TRP A 135 -7.96 15.70 -5.01
N LEU A 136 -6.97 15.12 -4.30
CA LEU A 136 -5.58 15.58 -4.35
C LEU A 136 -4.95 15.34 -5.72
N GLY A 137 -5.34 14.25 -6.38
CA GLY A 137 -4.92 13.97 -7.73
C GLY A 137 -5.60 14.85 -8.78
N SER A 138 -6.53 15.75 -8.44
CA SER A 138 -7.21 16.65 -9.40
C SER A 138 -6.49 18.00 -9.56
N VAL A 139 -7.18 19.02 -10.10
CA VAL A 139 -6.72 20.42 -10.12
C VAL A 139 -6.71 21.06 -8.74
N GLU A 140 -7.45 20.51 -7.78
CA GLU A 140 -7.53 21.04 -6.42
C GLU A 140 -6.27 20.76 -5.58
N GLY A 141 -5.57 19.65 -5.82
CA GLY A 141 -4.31 19.34 -5.15
C GLY A 141 -3.24 20.42 -5.36
N PRO A 142 -2.91 20.78 -6.61
CA PRO A 142 -2.00 21.89 -6.90
C PRO A 142 -2.48 23.23 -6.33
N ARG A 143 -3.80 23.48 -6.29
CA ARG A 143 -4.35 24.68 -5.65
C ARG A 143 -4.10 24.68 -4.14
N ALA A 144 -4.24 23.53 -3.47
CA ALA A 144 -3.94 23.39 -2.04
C ALA A 144 -2.45 23.60 -1.74
N VAL A 145 -1.55 23.14 -2.61
CA VAL A 145 -0.11 23.46 -2.53
C VAL A 145 0.11 24.97 -2.57
N LEU A 146 -0.53 25.68 -3.52
CA LEU A 146 -0.38 27.12 -3.68
C LEU A 146 -0.96 27.92 -2.51
N ARG A 147 -2.08 27.47 -1.93
CA ARG A 147 -2.67 28.08 -0.73
C ARG A 147 -1.87 27.81 0.55
N GLY A 148 -1.05 26.75 0.55
CA GLY A 148 -0.28 26.34 1.71
C GLY A 148 -1.06 25.49 2.72
N ASP A 149 -2.21 24.94 2.34
CA ASP A 149 -3.12 24.17 3.22
C ASP A 149 -3.18 22.67 2.89
N LEU A 150 -2.22 22.18 2.10
CA LEU A 150 -2.21 20.80 1.59
C LEU A 150 -2.28 19.75 2.71
N VAL A 151 -1.52 19.92 3.79
CA VAL A 151 -1.42 18.93 4.86
C VAL A 151 -2.73 18.84 5.64
N GLU A 152 -3.37 19.98 5.86
CA GLU A 152 -4.62 20.13 6.57
C GLU A 152 -5.77 19.56 5.74
N VAL A 153 -5.81 19.87 4.43
CA VAL A 153 -6.76 19.25 3.51
C VAL A 153 -6.56 17.73 3.45
N TYR A 154 -5.32 17.26 3.41
CA TYR A 154 -5.02 15.83 3.44
C TYR A 154 -5.54 15.17 4.72
N ARG A 155 -5.25 15.73 5.89
CA ARG A 155 -5.79 15.24 7.18
C ARG A 155 -7.30 15.28 7.24
N PHE A 156 -7.90 16.32 6.68
CA PHE A 156 -9.35 16.44 6.56
C PHE A 156 -9.94 15.32 5.71
N LEU A 157 -9.39 15.05 4.53
CA LEU A 157 -9.86 13.99 3.62
C LEU A 157 -9.65 12.58 4.18
N ARG A 158 -8.63 12.39 5.02
CA ARG A 158 -8.42 11.14 5.77
C ARG A 158 -9.52 10.91 6.80
N LYS A 159 -9.95 11.97 7.49
CA LYS A 159 -10.99 11.90 8.51
C LYS A 159 -12.40 11.88 7.91
N TYR A 160 -12.61 12.65 6.85
CA TYR A 160 -13.87 12.83 6.15
C TYR A 160 -13.64 12.60 4.65
N PRO A 161 -13.92 11.39 4.11
CA PRO A 161 -13.59 11.02 2.73
C PRO A 161 -14.53 11.67 1.70
N ARG A 162 -14.53 13.01 1.65
CA ARG A 162 -15.34 13.87 0.77
C ARG A 162 -14.71 15.26 0.69
N PRO A 163 -14.98 16.05 -0.36
CA PRO A 163 -14.46 17.41 -0.49
C PRO A 163 -14.89 18.33 0.68
N PRO A 164 -14.03 19.25 1.15
CA PRO A 164 -14.41 20.25 2.15
C PRO A 164 -15.51 21.20 1.63
N PHE A 165 -16.44 21.57 2.49
CA PHE A 165 -17.37 22.68 2.22
C PHE A 165 -16.68 24.02 2.48
N GLU A 166 -17.22 25.13 1.96
CA GLU A 166 -16.60 26.46 2.08
C GLU A 166 -16.31 26.89 3.53
N TYR A 167 -17.23 26.60 4.47
CA TYR A 167 -17.02 26.95 5.87
C TYR A 167 -15.90 26.15 6.52
N GLU A 168 -15.69 24.90 6.09
CA GLU A 168 -14.62 24.03 6.57
C GLU A 168 -13.28 24.41 5.95
N GLN A 169 -13.30 24.83 4.68
CA GLN A 169 -12.12 25.34 3.99
C GLN A 169 -11.50 26.53 4.73
N ARG A 170 -12.33 27.41 5.31
CA ARG A 170 -11.83 28.50 6.17
C ARG A 170 -11.12 27.99 7.42
N GLY A 171 -11.69 26.98 8.09
CA GLY A 171 -11.06 26.36 9.26
C GLY A 171 -9.75 25.65 8.93
N ILE A 172 -9.74 24.92 7.81
CA ILE A 172 -8.54 24.25 7.27
C ILE A 172 -7.43 25.25 6.98
N THR A 173 -7.78 26.38 6.35
CA THR A 173 -6.80 27.44 6.03
C THR A 173 -6.22 28.05 7.31
N GLN A 174 -7.06 28.32 8.32
CA GLN A 174 -6.59 28.85 9.60
C GLN A 174 -5.67 27.87 10.33
N GLU A 175 -6.02 26.59 10.35
CA GLU A 175 -5.19 25.53 10.93
C GLU A 175 -3.83 25.44 10.21
N ALA A 176 -3.82 25.61 8.89
CA ALA A 176 -2.60 25.61 8.10
C ALA A 176 -1.67 26.78 8.45
N GLU A 177 -2.23 27.98 8.67
CA GLU A 177 -1.46 29.14 9.12
C GLU A 177 -0.84 28.92 10.50
N ASP A 178 -1.60 28.30 11.42
CA ASP A 178 -1.15 28.00 12.78
C ASP A 178 -0.04 26.93 12.78
N ASN A 179 -0.21 25.86 12.00
CA ASN A 179 0.81 24.82 11.83
C ASN A 179 2.07 25.39 11.15
N ALA A 180 1.92 26.23 10.12
CA ALA A 180 3.03 26.91 9.47
C ALA A 180 3.77 27.85 10.42
N ARG A 181 3.06 28.49 11.37
CA ARG A 181 3.67 29.28 12.45
C ARG A 181 4.42 28.38 13.43
N GLY A 182 3.85 27.24 13.80
CA GLY A 182 4.48 26.23 14.64
C GLY A 182 5.82 25.75 14.05
N LEU A 183 5.83 25.38 12.76
CA LEU A 183 7.05 24.98 12.06
C LEU A 183 8.12 26.08 12.06
N ARG A 184 7.73 27.34 11.84
CA ARG A 184 8.66 28.48 11.91
C ARG A 184 9.27 28.64 13.30
N ILE A 185 8.48 28.46 14.35
CA ILE A 185 8.97 28.52 15.74
C ILE A 185 9.97 27.38 15.99
N LEU A 186 9.70 26.16 15.53
CA LEU A 186 10.62 25.03 15.70
C LEU A 186 11.93 25.23 14.93
N ALA A 187 11.86 25.77 13.71
CA ALA A 187 13.03 26.13 12.91
C ALA A 187 13.88 27.19 13.63
N ASP A 188 13.25 28.27 14.12
CA ASP A 188 13.95 29.34 14.84
C ASP A 188 14.55 28.88 16.18
N LYS A 189 13.92 27.91 16.87
CA LYS A 189 14.54 27.26 18.05
C LYS A 189 15.81 26.50 17.67
N ARG A 190 15.76 25.74 16.57
CA ARG A 190 16.89 24.95 16.05
C ARG A 190 18.04 25.87 15.62
N ASP A 191 17.74 26.97 14.93
CA ASP A 191 18.73 27.96 14.49
C ASP A 191 19.43 28.65 15.66
N ARG A 192 18.72 28.85 16.78
CA ARG A 192 19.28 29.37 18.04
C ARG A 192 20.03 28.33 18.88
N GLY A 193 20.17 27.10 18.37
CA GLY A 193 20.84 26.00 19.07
C GLY A 193 20.07 25.46 20.27
N ALA A 194 18.77 25.76 20.39
CA ALA A 194 17.93 25.23 21.46
C ALA A 194 17.47 23.80 21.11
N SER A 195 17.48 22.93 22.11
CA SER A 195 16.92 21.58 21.97
C SER A 195 15.40 21.63 21.85
N LEU A 196 14.86 20.84 20.92
CA LEU A 196 13.43 20.58 20.81
C LEU A 196 13.01 19.49 21.80
N THR A 197 11.80 19.61 22.33
CA THR A 197 11.20 18.55 23.16
C THR A 197 10.81 17.35 22.29
N ASP A 198 10.72 16.17 22.90
CA ASP A 198 10.27 14.97 22.18
C ASP A 198 8.87 15.11 21.56
N ALA A 199 8.00 15.89 22.19
CA ALA A 199 6.66 16.17 21.67
C ALA A 199 6.73 17.02 20.39
N GLU A 200 7.58 18.03 20.37
CA GLU A 200 7.80 18.88 19.19
C GLU A 200 8.41 18.08 18.04
N LEU A 201 9.42 17.25 18.33
CA LEU A 201 10.04 16.38 17.34
C LEU A 201 9.04 15.39 16.72
N ARG A 202 8.22 14.74 17.56
CA ARG A 202 7.18 13.81 17.07
C ARG A 202 6.14 14.53 16.23
N TRP A 203 5.71 15.71 16.65
CA TRP A 203 4.74 16.50 15.91
C TRP A 203 5.29 16.96 14.55
N GLU A 204 6.51 17.51 14.51
CA GLU A 204 7.17 17.94 13.27
C GLU A 204 7.36 16.77 12.31
N ALA A 205 7.86 15.63 12.82
CA ALA A 205 8.05 14.42 12.01
C ALA A 205 6.74 13.89 11.43
N ALA A 206 5.65 13.88 12.21
CA ALA A 206 4.34 13.47 11.73
C ALA A 206 3.79 14.42 10.66
N TYR A 207 3.93 15.74 10.87
CA TYR A 207 3.51 16.75 9.91
C TYR A 207 4.27 16.64 8.58
N LEU A 208 5.59 16.50 8.63
CA LEU A 208 6.42 16.36 7.44
C LEU A 208 6.12 15.07 6.67
N ARG A 209 5.83 13.96 7.38
CA ARG A 209 5.39 12.71 6.75
C ARG A 209 4.08 12.90 5.99
N ASP A 210 3.08 13.48 6.66
CA ASP A 210 1.79 13.79 6.02
C ASP A 210 1.97 14.69 4.79
N LYS A 211 2.90 15.64 4.84
CA LYS A 211 3.23 16.52 3.71
C LYS A 211 3.82 15.75 2.53
N VAL A 212 4.77 14.84 2.78
CA VAL A 212 5.38 14.00 1.74
C VAL A 212 4.32 13.12 1.08
N ASP A 213 3.49 12.45 1.89
CA ASP A 213 2.42 11.59 1.38
C ASP A 213 1.42 12.37 0.52
N ALA A 214 1.00 13.55 0.99
CA ALA A 214 0.06 14.41 0.27
C ALA A 214 0.65 14.90 -1.06
N LEU A 215 1.93 15.30 -1.08
CA LEU A 215 2.61 15.75 -2.30
C LEU A 215 2.71 14.62 -3.33
N ALA A 216 3.07 13.41 -2.92
CA ALA A 216 3.16 12.26 -3.81
C ALA A 216 1.84 11.99 -4.56
N LEU A 217 0.70 12.21 -3.90
CA LEU A 217 -0.62 12.06 -4.52
C LEU A 217 -0.93 13.18 -5.53
N VAL A 218 -0.51 14.41 -5.24
CA VAL A 218 -0.64 15.55 -6.17
C VAL A 218 0.21 15.30 -7.41
N GLU A 219 1.46 14.88 -7.24
CA GLU A 219 2.40 14.57 -8.33
C GLU A 219 1.92 13.41 -9.19
N ALA A 220 1.40 12.34 -8.57
CA ALA A 220 0.79 11.22 -9.29
C ALA A 220 -0.41 11.67 -10.14
N GLY A 221 -1.23 12.59 -9.63
CA GLY A 221 -2.35 13.18 -10.36
C GLY A 221 -1.92 14.08 -11.52
N GLN A 222 -0.89 14.89 -11.32
CA GLN A 222 -0.32 15.75 -12.37
C GLN A 222 0.31 14.92 -13.50
N SER A 223 1.09 13.90 -13.16
CA SER A 223 1.71 12.99 -14.14
C SER A 223 0.67 12.31 -15.02
N LYS A 224 -0.43 11.81 -14.43
CA LYS A 224 -1.53 11.19 -15.18
C LYS A 224 -2.22 12.15 -16.16
N ARG A 225 -2.30 13.44 -15.84
CA ARG A 225 -2.89 14.45 -16.74
C ARG A 225 -1.93 14.91 -17.83
N GLY A 226 -0.63 14.99 -17.54
CA GLY A 226 0.37 15.38 -18.54
C GLY A 226 0.61 14.31 -19.60
N ALA A 227 0.27 13.05 -19.29
CA ALA A 227 0.37 11.92 -20.21
C ALA A 227 -0.92 11.65 -21.03
N ALA A 228 -2.00 12.40 -20.79
CA ALA A 228 -3.30 12.26 -21.44
C ALA A 228 -3.58 13.44 -22.37
#